data_AF-A0A415JNG5-F1
#
_entry.id   AF-A0A415JNG5-F1
#
_cell.length_a   1.000
_cell.length_b   1.000
_cell.length_c   1.000
_cell.angle_alpha   90.00
_cell.angle_beta   90.00
_cell.angle_gamma   90.00
#
_symmetry.space_group_name_H-M   'P 1'
#
loop_
_entity.id
_entity.type
_entity.pdbx_description
1 polymer ?
#
loop_
_entity_poly.entity_id
_entity_poly.type
_entity_poly.pdbx_seq_one_letter_code
_entity_poly.pdbx_strand_id
1 'polypeptide(L)'
;MKVHKIKVRDRTVSCDDLELVQGTQGVDAVGLDLDQEWTGLEVTVTFAAAAGNYTPARDGGIWPVPWEVLKETGEVEVGIEGRRGTDVLKSVRMPWPFRVRPSLTVGQLPSDPTVSDLQALVLEAKELKAQIAQTVADARSVLGEIESYGIAEWSVDARVHRLLVGPVKSRKDDA
;
A
#
# COMPACT_ATOMS: atom_id res chain seq x y z
N MET A 1 -5.18 18.73 6.17
CA MET A 1 -5.28 18.40 4.74
C MET A 1 -6.58 18.96 4.19
N LYS A 2 -6.49 19.79 3.16
CA LYS A 2 -7.61 20.32 2.39
C LYS A 2 -7.92 19.36 1.25
N VAL A 3 -9.21 19.15 1.00
CA VAL A 3 -9.67 18.24 -0.06
C VAL A 3 -10.46 19.06 -1.08
N HIS A 4 -9.94 19.11 -2.30
CA HIS A 4 -10.58 19.71 -3.46
C HIS A 4 -11.58 18.72 -4.05
N LYS A 5 -12.87 19.04 -3.99
CA LYS A 5 -13.93 18.13 -4.43
C LYS A 5 -14.24 18.34 -5.89
N ILE A 6 -13.83 17.39 -6.72
CA ILE A 6 -14.20 17.33 -8.12
C ILE A 6 -15.49 16.51 -8.26
N LYS A 7 -16.52 17.14 -8.79
CA LYS A 7 -17.78 16.48 -9.16
C LYS A 7 -17.77 16.16 -10.63
N VAL A 8 -18.13 14.92 -10.98
CA VAL A 8 -18.35 14.47 -12.35
C VAL A 8 -19.77 13.96 -12.46
N ARG A 9 -20.62 14.71 -13.19
CA ARG A 9 -22.05 14.42 -13.40
C ARG A 9 -22.41 14.76 -14.83
N ASP A 10 -23.07 13.84 -15.54
CA ASP A 10 -23.53 14.07 -16.91
C ASP A 10 -22.42 14.58 -17.84
N ARG A 11 -21.20 14.03 -17.65
CA ARG A 11 -19.95 14.40 -18.37
C ARG A 11 -19.49 15.85 -18.14
N THR A 12 -20.10 16.55 -17.20
CA THR A 12 -19.67 17.87 -16.75
C THR A 12 -18.78 17.72 -15.52
N VAL A 13 -17.70 18.51 -15.48
CA VAL A 13 -16.76 18.53 -14.35
C VAL A 13 -16.81 19.88 -13.67
N SER A 14 -16.86 19.87 -12.34
CA SER A 14 -16.76 21.08 -11.51
C SER A 14 -15.89 20.82 -10.30
N CYS A 15 -15.17 21.83 -9.82
CA CYS A 15 -14.38 21.79 -8.60
C CYS A 15 -14.80 22.93 -7.66
N ASP A 16 -14.74 22.69 -6.35
CA ASP A 16 -15.06 23.69 -5.33
C ASP A 16 -13.98 24.77 -5.19
N ASP A 17 -12.72 24.39 -5.38
CA ASP A 17 -11.58 25.30 -5.35
C ASP A 17 -10.48 24.83 -6.30
N LEU A 18 -9.84 25.77 -7.01
CA LEU A 18 -8.77 25.53 -7.98
C LEU A 18 -7.40 26.02 -7.48
N GLU A 19 -7.30 26.53 -6.26
CA GLU A 19 -6.07 27.12 -5.75
C GLU A 19 -5.22 26.11 -4.97
N LEU A 20 -3.99 25.90 -5.43
CA LEU A 20 -2.95 25.09 -4.78
C LEU A 20 -1.81 25.99 -4.30
N VAL A 21 -1.05 25.55 -3.29
CA VAL A 21 0.07 26.33 -2.74
C VAL A 21 1.40 25.63 -3.01
N GLN A 22 2.34 26.36 -3.61
CA GLN A 22 3.69 25.88 -3.90
C GLN A 22 4.41 25.41 -2.62
N GLY A 23 5.17 24.32 -2.74
CA GLY A 23 6.05 23.88 -1.65
C GLY A 23 5.34 23.18 -0.49
N THR A 24 4.10 22.72 -0.69
CA THR A 24 3.34 21.96 0.30
C THR A 24 3.28 20.47 -0.10
N GLN A 25 3.46 19.55 0.85
CA GLN A 25 3.24 18.10 0.63
C GLN A 25 2.23 17.60 1.67
N GLY A 26 1.28 16.77 1.24
CA GLY A 26 0.29 16.16 2.14
C GLY A 26 -0.71 17.16 2.72
N VAL A 27 -0.70 18.40 2.22
CA VAL A 27 -1.62 19.45 2.63
C VAL A 27 -2.85 19.46 1.73
N ASP A 28 -2.71 19.17 0.44
CA ASP A 28 -3.80 19.17 -0.54
C ASP A 28 -4.04 17.77 -1.13
N ALA A 29 -5.30 17.43 -1.33
CA ALA A 29 -5.73 16.20 -1.98
C ALA A 29 -6.99 16.44 -2.83
N VAL A 30 -7.26 15.56 -3.79
CA VAL A 30 -8.47 15.55 -4.60
C VAL A 30 -9.43 14.49 -4.09
N GLY A 31 -10.68 14.88 -3.85
CA GLY A 31 -11.79 13.98 -3.61
C GLY A 31 -12.73 13.96 -4.81
N LEU A 32 -13.22 12.78 -5.18
CA LEU A 32 -14.12 12.62 -6.32
C LEU A 32 -15.56 12.34 -5.86
N ASP A 33 -16.50 13.04 -6.47
CA ASP A 33 -17.93 12.76 -6.38
C ASP A 33 -18.43 12.37 -7.78
N LEU A 34 -18.48 11.07 -8.04
CA LEU A 34 -18.73 10.47 -9.36
C LEU A 34 -20.15 9.95 -9.47
N ASP A 35 -20.70 10.01 -10.68
CA ASP A 35 -22.07 9.59 -10.94
C ASP A 35 -22.18 8.07 -11.09
N GLN A 36 -23.40 7.57 -11.25
CA GLN A 36 -23.64 6.13 -11.31
C GLN A 36 -22.88 5.44 -12.46
N GLU A 37 -22.52 6.15 -13.54
CA GLU A 37 -21.80 5.56 -14.67
C GLU A 37 -20.38 5.09 -14.31
N TRP A 38 -19.81 5.59 -13.21
CA TRP A 38 -18.49 5.23 -12.73
C TRP A 38 -18.51 4.05 -11.76
N THR A 39 -19.70 3.55 -11.41
CA THR A 39 -19.86 2.46 -10.44
C THR A 39 -19.19 1.19 -10.94
N GLY A 40 -18.34 0.59 -10.09
CA GLY A 40 -17.64 -0.66 -10.41
C GLY A 40 -16.45 -0.48 -11.36
N LEU A 41 -16.00 0.76 -11.59
CA LEU A 41 -14.73 1.06 -12.26
C LEU A 41 -13.63 1.30 -11.23
N GLU A 42 -12.41 0.89 -11.58
CA GLU A 42 -11.20 1.31 -10.89
C GLU A 42 -10.86 2.72 -11.36
N VAL A 43 -10.83 3.67 -10.44
CA VAL A 43 -10.65 5.09 -10.77
C VAL A 43 -9.22 5.51 -10.48
N THR A 44 -8.57 6.13 -11.45
CA THR A 44 -7.24 6.72 -11.33
C THR A 44 -7.29 8.21 -11.63
N VAL A 45 -6.49 9.00 -10.92
CA VAL A 45 -6.37 10.45 -11.10
C VAL A 45 -4.96 10.78 -11.52
N THR A 46 -4.81 11.49 -12.65
CA THR A 46 -3.52 11.95 -13.17
C THR A 46 -3.44 13.46 -13.07
N PHE A 47 -2.36 13.96 -12.48
CA PHE A 47 -1.99 15.36 -12.41
C PHE A 47 -0.92 15.64 -13.48
N ALA A 48 -1.22 16.56 -14.40
CA ALA A 48 -0.29 16.97 -15.45
C ALA A 48 0.15 18.41 -15.22
N ALA A 49 1.46 18.62 -15.16
CA ALA A 49 2.09 19.92 -14.99
C ALA A 49 3.29 20.04 -15.95
N ALA A 50 3.94 21.21 -16.00
CA ALA A 50 5.16 21.40 -16.80
C ALA A 50 6.26 20.39 -16.46
N ALA A 51 6.34 19.96 -15.20
CA ALA A 51 7.30 18.97 -14.72
C ALA A 51 7.02 17.53 -15.22
N GLY A 52 5.79 17.24 -15.65
CA GLY A 52 5.37 15.92 -16.13
C GLY A 52 3.99 15.49 -15.63
N ASN A 53 3.71 14.20 -15.80
CA ASN A 53 2.44 13.57 -15.43
C ASN A 53 2.65 12.62 -14.25
N TYR A 54 1.78 12.73 -13.25
CA TYR A 54 1.89 12.01 -11.99
C TYR A 54 0.54 11.39 -11.63
N THR A 55 0.53 10.10 -11.33
CA THR A 55 -0.70 9.36 -10.95
C THR A 55 -0.50 8.81 -9.55
N PRO A 56 -0.80 9.60 -8.50
CA PRO A 56 -0.59 9.22 -7.11
C PRO A 56 -1.49 8.06 -6.72
N ALA A 57 -1.00 7.22 -5.81
CA ALA A 57 -1.79 6.15 -5.25
C ALA A 57 -3.02 6.68 -4.49
N ARG A 58 -4.15 5.98 -4.63
CA ARG A 58 -5.36 6.30 -3.86
C ARG A 58 -5.17 6.00 -2.38
N ASP A 59 -5.45 6.98 -1.51
CA ASP A 59 -5.38 6.84 -0.05
C ASP A 59 -6.73 7.24 0.57
N GLY A 60 -7.36 6.36 1.36
CA GLY A 60 -8.60 6.69 2.08
C GLY A 60 -9.77 7.20 1.23
N GLY A 61 -9.78 6.93 -0.08
CA GLY A 61 -10.81 7.41 -1.01
C GLY A 61 -10.51 8.75 -1.69
N ILE A 62 -9.34 9.34 -1.44
CA ILE A 62 -8.84 10.58 -2.04
C ILE A 62 -7.51 10.32 -2.76
N TRP A 63 -7.09 11.29 -3.59
CA TRP A 63 -5.82 11.26 -4.31
C TRP A 63 -4.96 12.43 -3.84
N PRO A 64 -3.86 12.18 -3.10
CA PRO A 64 -2.99 13.25 -2.62
C PRO A 64 -2.35 13.97 -3.81
N VAL A 65 -2.29 15.31 -3.77
CA VAL A 65 -1.64 16.08 -4.83
C VAL A 65 -0.13 15.80 -4.78
N PRO A 66 0.50 15.35 -5.88
CA PRO A 66 1.94 15.09 -5.91
C PRO A 66 2.74 16.36 -5.62
N TRP A 67 3.72 16.29 -4.73
CA TRP A 67 4.53 17.48 -4.43
C TRP A 67 5.36 17.94 -5.63
N GLU A 68 5.64 17.03 -6.57
CA GLU A 68 6.37 17.33 -7.81
C GLU A 68 5.65 18.35 -8.68
N VAL A 69 4.31 18.34 -8.71
CA VAL A 69 3.52 19.33 -9.45
C VAL A 69 3.43 20.67 -8.70
N LEU A 70 3.82 20.70 -7.43
CA LEU A 70 3.84 21.88 -6.56
C LEU A 70 5.24 22.52 -6.43
N LYS A 71 6.23 22.03 -7.18
CA LYS A 71 7.60 22.60 -7.24
C LYS A 71 7.62 23.97 -7.87
N GLU A 72 6.89 24.13 -8.96
CA GLU A 72 6.85 25.34 -9.77
C GLU A 72 5.46 25.94 -9.72
N THR A 73 5.39 27.27 -9.81
CA THR A 73 4.12 27.95 -9.99
C THR A 73 3.62 27.72 -11.42
N GLY A 74 2.30 27.62 -11.59
CA GLY A 74 1.72 27.33 -12.89
C GLY A 74 0.39 26.63 -12.83
N GLU A 75 -0.01 26.11 -13.98
CA GLU A 75 -1.25 25.36 -14.15
C GLU A 75 -1.00 23.85 -13.99
N VAL A 76 -1.88 23.20 -13.23
CA VAL A 76 -1.88 21.74 -13.04
C VAL A 76 -3.22 21.21 -13.51
N GLU A 77 -3.21 20.47 -14.61
CA GLU A 77 -4.40 19.84 -15.14
C GLU A 77 -4.66 18.50 -14.45
N VAL A 78 -5.94 18.11 -14.40
CA VAL A 78 -6.35 16.83 -13.82
C VAL A 78 -7.14 16.02 -14.83
N GLY A 79 -6.68 14.79 -15.05
CA GLY A 79 -7.39 13.73 -15.76
C GLY A 79 -7.92 12.69 -14.78
N ILE A 80 -9.12 12.20 -15.03
CA ILE A 80 -9.76 11.13 -14.26
C ILE A 80 -10.11 10.03 -15.25
N GLU A 81 -9.61 8.82 -14.99
CA GLU A 81 -9.87 7.64 -15.81
C GLU A 81 -10.58 6.57 -14.99
N GLY A 82 -11.58 5.93 -15.60
CA GLY A 82 -12.31 4.81 -15.06
C GLY A 82 -11.99 3.56 -15.86
N ARG A 83 -11.37 2.58 -15.22
CA ARG A 83 -10.82 1.38 -15.84
C ARG A 83 -11.58 0.13 -15.40
N ARG A 84 -11.53 -0.89 -16.25
CA ARG A 84 -11.89 -2.26 -15.89
C ARG A 84 -10.77 -3.18 -16.38
N GLY A 85 -9.91 -3.60 -15.46
CA GLY A 85 -8.66 -4.27 -15.83
C GLY A 85 -7.76 -3.30 -16.61
N THR A 86 -7.32 -3.70 -17.80
CA THR A 86 -6.43 -2.87 -18.65
C THR A 86 -7.16 -1.83 -19.49
N ASP A 87 -8.48 -1.95 -19.63
CA ASP A 87 -9.24 -1.12 -20.57
C ASP A 87 -9.73 0.15 -19.88
N VAL A 88 -9.43 1.30 -20.50
CA VAL A 88 -9.99 2.60 -20.10
C VAL A 88 -11.39 2.72 -20.71
N LEU A 89 -12.42 2.66 -19.87
CA LEU A 89 -13.82 2.72 -20.30
C LEU A 89 -14.38 4.14 -20.24
N LYS A 90 -13.84 4.97 -19.35
CA LYS A 90 -14.24 6.36 -19.14
C LYS A 90 -13.00 7.21 -18.92
N SER A 91 -12.99 8.40 -19.48
CA SER A 91 -11.97 9.40 -19.23
C SER A 91 -12.60 10.79 -19.25
N VAL A 92 -12.22 11.63 -18.30
CA VAL A 92 -12.61 13.03 -18.28
C VAL A 92 -11.43 13.88 -17.86
N ARG A 93 -11.23 14.99 -18.56
CA ARG A 93 -10.24 16.01 -18.20
C ARG A 93 -10.96 17.20 -17.63
N MET A 94 -10.41 17.76 -16.55
CA MET A 94 -10.90 19.04 -16.04
C MET A 94 -10.70 20.13 -17.10
N PRO A 95 -11.73 20.91 -17.44
CA PRO A 95 -11.61 22.01 -18.39
C PRO A 95 -10.84 23.21 -17.83
N TRP A 96 -10.69 23.29 -16.49
CA TRP A 96 -9.95 24.33 -15.81
C TRP A 96 -8.85 23.69 -14.94
N PRO A 97 -7.58 24.04 -15.15
CA PRO A 97 -6.50 23.53 -14.32
C PRO A 97 -6.53 24.17 -12.93
N PHE A 98 -5.97 23.47 -11.96
CA PHE A 98 -5.54 24.08 -10.71
C PHE A 98 -4.44 25.10 -10.96
N ARG A 99 -4.33 26.09 -10.08
CA ARG A 99 -3.30 27.14 -10.12
C ARG A 99 -2.44 27.05 -8.88
N VAL A 100 -1.16 26.75 -9.08
CA VAL A 100 -0.16 26.74 -8.02
C VAL A 100 0.33 28.15 -7.77
N ARG A 101 -0.01 28.70 -6.60
CA ARG A 101 0.38 30.03 -6.16
C ARG A 101 1.74 30.02 -5.47
N PRO A 102 2.54 31.08 -5.62
CA PRO A 102 3.79 31.22 -4.88
C PRO A 102 3.50 31.27 -3.38
N SER A 103 4.30 30.54 -2.60
CA SER A 103 4.29 30.65 -1.14
C SER A 103 5.33 31.67 -0.69
N LEU A 104 5.02 32.43 0.37
CA LEU A 104 5.98 33.34 1.02
C LEU A 104 7.08 32.57 1.77
N THR A 105 6.86 31.29 2.02
CA THR A 105 7.81 30.39 2.68
C THR A 105 7.83 29.09 1.88
N VAL A 106 8.92 28.83 1.16
CA VAL A 106 9.07 27.55 0.47
C VAL A 106 9.33 26.50 1.55
N GLY A 107 8.34 25.65 1.82
CA GLY A 107 8.52 24.50 2.70
C GLY A 107 9.67 23.62 2.21
N GLN A 108 10.29 22.86 3.11
CA GLN A 108 11.30 21.90 2.70
C GLN A 108 10.62 20.79 1.91
N LEU A 109 10.86 20.77 0.60
CA LEU A 109 10.28 19.75 -0.27
C LEU A 109 10.91 18.39 0.05
N PRO A 110 10.12 17.30 0.02
CA PRO A 110 10.61 15.95 0.22
C PRO A 110 11.60 15.54 -0.86
N SER A 111 12.49 14.63 -0.54
CA SER A 111 13.36 13.96 -1.52
C SER A 111 12.69 12.77 -2.18
N ASP A 112 11.74 12.13 -1.50
CA ASP A 112 11.15 10.88 -1.94
C ASP A 112 10.06 11.13 -3.00
N PRO A 113 10.06 10.36 -4.11
CA PRO A 113 9.08 10.54 -5.18
C PRO A 113 7.67 10.14 -4.72
N THR A 114 6.66 10.82 -5.27
CA THR A 114 5.27 10.44 -5.07
C THR A 114 5.03 9.03 -5.60
N VAL A 115 4.51 8.18 -4.73
CA VAL A 115 4.24 6.77 -5.02
C VAL A 115 3.02 6.66 -5.94
N SER A 116 3.19 6.00 -7.09
CA SER A 116 2.07 5.68 -7.98
C SER A 116 1.34 4.40 -7.57
N ASP A 117 0.12 4.17 -8.07
CA ASP A 117 -0.67 2.96 -7.77
C ASP A 117 0.15 1.66 -7.93
N LEU A 118 0.91 1.53 -9.02
CA LEU A 118 1.76 0.35 -9.25
C LEU A 118 2.90 0.22 -8.23
N GLN A 119 3.49 1.35 -7.82
CA GLN A 119 4.56 1.35 -6.82
C GLN A 119 4.01 1.05 -5.42
N ALA A 120 2.82 1.52 -5.08
CA ALA A 120 2.13 1.20 -3.84
C ALA A 120 1.86 -0.30 -3.74
N LEU A 121 1.31 -0.91 -4.80
CA LEU A 121 1.09 -2.36 -4.86
C LEU A 121 2.39 -3.17 -4.69
N VAL A 122 3.50 -2.72 -5.29
CA VAL A 122 4.81 -3.38 -5.11
C VAL A 122 5.30 -3.25 -3.68
N LEU A 123 5.08 -2.10 -3.03
CA LEU A 123 5.47 -1.89 -1.64
C LEU A 123 4.66 -2.77 -0.69
N GLU A 124 3.34 -2.81 -0.88
CA GLU A 124 2.43 -3.69 -0.14
C GLU A 124 2.81 -5.17 -0.33
N ALA A 125 3.12 -5.60 -1.55
CA ALA A 125 3.55 -6.97 -1.83
C ALA A 125 4.87 -7.32 -1.12
N LYS A 126 5.81 -6.37 -1.02
CA LYS A 126 7.06 -6.56 -0.26
C LYS A 126 6.79 -6.67 1.23
N GLU A 127 5.88 -5.86 1.76
CA GLU A 127 5.51 -5.87 3.17
C GLU A 127 4.78 -7.18 3.55
N LEU A 128 3.81 -7.61 2.75
CA LEU A 128 3.15 -8.92 2.86
C LEU A 128 4.16 -10.07 2.81
N LYS A 129 5.13 -10.02 1.89
CA LYS A 129 6.20 -11.02 1.81
C LYS A 129 7.04 -11.06 3.09
N ALA A 130 7.35 -9.90 3.68
CA ALA A 130 8.10 -9.83 4.94
C ALA A 130 7.29 -10.41 6.11
N GLN A 131 5.98 -10.11 6.19
CA GLN A 131 5.09 -10.68 7.19
C GLN A 131 5.00 -12.21 7.07
N ILE A 132 4.84 -12.75 5.85
CA ILE A 132 4.83 -14.21 5.61
C ILE A 132 6.15 -14.84 6.05
N ALA A 133 7.29 -14.21 5.73
CA ALA A 133 8.60 -14.71 6.14
C ALA A 133 8.73 -14.77 7.67
N GLN A 134 8.22 -13.75 8.37
CA GLN A 134 8.19 -13.74 9.83
C GLN A 134 7.29 -14.85 10.38
N THR A 135 6.07 -15.00 9.87
CA THR A 135 5.15 -16.07 10.31
C THR A 135 5.75 -17.47 10.10
N VAL A 136 6.49 -17.68 9.00
CA VAL A 136 7.19 -18.95 8.75
C VAL A 136 8.34 -19.18 9.73
N ALA A 137 9.08 -18.12 10.10
CA ALA A 137 10.12 -18.21 11.11
C ALA A 137 9.53 -18.55 12.49
N ASP A 138 8.45 -17.90 12.88
CA ASP A 138 7.75 -18.16 14.14
C ASP A 138 7.20 -19.60 14.18
N ALA A 139 6.57 -20.06 13.10
CA ALA A 139 6.07 -21.43 12.98
C ALA A 139 7.20 -22.47 13.08
N ARG A 140 8.38 -22.20 12.50
CA ARG A 140 9.56 -23.06 12.65
C ARG A 140 10.06 -23.11 14.08
N SER A 141 10.04 -21.99 14.80
CA SER A 141 10.40 -21.95 16.22
C SER A 141 9.48 -22.84 17.04
N VAL A 142 8.16 -22.71 16.86
CA VAL A 142 7.15 -23.51 17.56
C VAL A 142 7.31 -25.01 17.26
N LEU A 143 7.55 -25.38 16.00
CA LEU A 143 7.83 -26.78 15.63
C LEU A 143 9.08 -27.32 16.34
N GLY A 144 10.16 -26.55 16.41
CA GLY A 144 11.37 -26.94 17.13
C GLY A 144 11.13 -27.13 18.64
N GLU A 145 10.29 -26.30 19.26
CA GLU A 145 9.87 -26.48 20.64
C GLU A 145 9.06 -27.78 20.82
N ILE A 146 8.08 -28.05 19.96
CA ILE A 146 7.28 -29.29 20.00
C ILE A 146 8.19 -30.53 19.85
N GLU A 147 9.14 -30.52 18.92
CA GLU A 147 10.10 -31.61 18.76
C GLU A 147 10.96 -31.79 20.01
N SER A 148 11.40 -30.70 20.64
CA SER A 148 12.15 -30.76 21.90
C SER A 148 11.33 -31.38 23.04
N TYR A 149 10.05 -31.00 23.17
CA TYR A 149 9.13 -31.59 24.15
C TYR A 149 8.86 -33.08 23.87
N GLY A 150 8.61 -33.46 22.62
CA GLY A 150 8.38 -34.86 22.25
C GLY A 150 9.60 -35.77 22.49
N ILE A 151 10.80 -35.28 22.21
CA ILE A 151 12.06 -35.99 22.53
C ILE A 151 12.24 -36.13 24.05
N ALA A 152 11.89 -35.09 24.83
CA ALA A 152 11.95 -35.14 26.28
C ALA A 152 10.99 -36.18 26.87
N GLU A 153 9.76 -36.26 26.36
CA GLU A 153 8.74 -37.22 26.82
C GLU A 153 9.14 -38.68 26.53
N TRP A 154 9.60 -38.98 25.30
CA TRP A 154 10.10 -40.32 24.95
C TRP A 154 11.35 -40.72 25.74
N SER A 155 12.23 -39.75 26.05
CA SER A 155 13.42 -39.99 26.87
C SER A 155 13.06 -40.33 28.32
N VAL A 156 12.02 -39.69 28.88
CA VAL A 156 11.49 -40.04 30.20
C VAL A 156 10.86 -41.43 30.19
N ASP A 157 10.04 -41.75 29.18
CA ASP A 157 9.39 -43.06 29.08
C ASP A 157 10.42 -44.20 28.93
N ALA A 158 11.44 -44.03 28.09
CA ALA A 158 12.53 -45.00 27.94
C ALA A 158 13.35 -45.19 29.23
N ARG A 159 13.56 -44.12 30.02
CA ARG A 159 14.24 -44.19 31.33
C ARG A 159 13.37 -44.89 32.36
N VAL A 160 12.08 -44.59 32.41
CA VAL A 160 11.10 -45.24 33.30
C VAL A 160 10.98 -46.72 32.95
N HIS A 161 10.86 -47.07 31.68
CA HIS A 161 10.84 -48.46 31.22
C HIS A 161 12.11 -49.22 31.61
N ARG A 162 13.31 -48.61 31.45
CA ARG A 162 14.57 -49.20 31.89
C ARG A 162 14.64 -49.40 33.41
N LEU A 163 14.05 -48.48 34.18
CA LEU A 163 14.00 -48.56 35.64
C LEU A 163 13.03 -49.65 36.13
N LEU A 164 11.89 -49.81 35.46
CA LEU A 164 10.83 -50.76 35.82
C LEU A 164 11.11 -52.19 35.37
N VAL A 165 11.71 -52.38 34.19
CA VAL A 165 11.91 -53.72 33.60
C VAL A 165 13.30 -54.30 33.92
N GLY A 166 14.22 -53.49 34.46
CA GLY A 166 15.60 -53.88 34.74
C GLY A 166 16.40 -54.18 33.45
N PRO A 167 17.72 -54.40 33.55
CA PRO A 167 18.52 -54.76 32.39
C PRO A 167 18.07 -56.11 31.84
N VAL A 168 17.71 -56.16 30.55
CA VAL A 168 17.46 -57.42 29.84
C VAL A 168 18.75 -58.23 29.88
N LYS A 169 18.79 -59.29 30.69
CA LYS A 169 19.90 -60.27 30.64
C LYS A 169 19.92 -60.85 29.23
N SER A 170 21.00 -60.60 28.49
CA SER A 170 21.22 -61.27 27.22
C SER A 170 21.37 -62.76 27.50
N ARG A 171 20.67 -63.57 26.71
CA ARG A 171 20.65 -65.04 26.79
C ARG A 171 21.98 -65.60 26.25
N LYS A 172 23.07 -65.35 26.96
CA LYS A 172 24.41 -65.86 26.63
C LYS A 172 25.17 -66.47 27.80
N ASP A 173 24.58 -66.53 28.99
CA ASP A 173 25.20 -67.08 30.21
C ASP A 173 24.57 -68.42 30.66
N ASP A 174 24.01 -69.20 29.73
CA ASP A 174 23.63 -70.60 29.98
C ASP A 174 24.37 -71.50 28.96
N ALA A 175 25.66 -71.72 29.22
CA ALA A 175 26.46 -72.80 28.64
C ALA A 175 27.56 -73.21 29.63
#